data_AF-A0AB39JIQ4-F1
#
_entry.id   AF-A0AB39JIQ4-F1
#
_cell.length_a   1.000
_cell.length_b   1.000
_cell.length_c   1.000
_cell.angle_alpha   90.00
_cell.angle_beta   90.00
_cell.angle_gamma   90.00
#
_symmetry.space_group_name_H-M   'P 1'
#
loop_
_entity.id
_entity.type
_entity.pdbx_description
1 polymer ?
#
loop_
_entity_poly.entity_id
_entity_poly.type
_entity_poly.pdbx_seq_one_letter_code
_entity_poly.pdbx_strand_id
1 'polypeptide(L)'
;MSPNKACPIILAGTAAPRILLFRHPLAGVQLVKGTIEPGETPAQAALRELSEESGIDAATVVCDLGCWSAGHLDQVWSFQRCEAHVPLSEQWTHQTLDDHGHAFSFFWAPLNDLPLAHCHPVFQRALLYVKSALAKHA
;
A
#
# COMPACT_ATOMS: atom_id res chain seq x y z
N MET A 1 -8.73 5.97 -17.57
CA MET A 1 -7.82 4.82 -17.35
C MET A 1 -8.52 3.87 -16.41
N SER A 2 -8.54 2.57 -16.72
CA SER A 2 -9.10 1.55 -15.83
C SER A 2 -7.96 0.91 -15.04
N PRO A 3 -8.00 0.90 -13.69
CA PRO A 3 -6.97 0.27 -12.88
C PRO A 3 -7.06 -1.26 -12.96
N ASN A 4 -5.90 -1.92 -12.90
CA ASN A 4 -5.78 -3.39 -12.80
C ASN A 4 -5.03 -3.83 -11.53
N LYS A 5 -4.57 -2.87 -10.72
CA LYS A 5 -3.99 -3.07 -9.40
C LYS A 5 -4.65 -2.17 -8.38
N ALA A 6 -4.86 -2.68 -7.18
CA ALA A 6 -5.31 -1.92 -6.03
C ALA A 6 -4.17 -1.85 -4.99
N CYS A 7 -4.01 -0.69 -4.36
CA CYS A 7 -2.96 -0.42 -3.40
C CYS A 7 -3.54 0.28 -2.18
N PRO A 8 -3.75 -0.43 -1.06
CA PRO A 8 -4.20 0.18 0.19
C PRO A 8 -3.09 1.05 0.80
N ILE A 9 -3.47 2.23 1.28
CA ILE A 9 -2.58 3.19 1.96
C ILE A 9 -3.07 3.37 3.39
N ILE A 10 -2.29 2.87 4.35
CA ILE A 10 -2.52 3.11 5.78
C ILE A 10 -1.56 4.18 6.27
N LEU A 11 -2.08 5.12 7.06
CA LEU A 11 -1.30 6.16 7.71
C LEU A 11 -1.42 6.06 9.24
N ALA A 12 -0.33 6.37 9.93
CA ALA A 12 -0.30 6.55 11.38
C ALA A 12 0.16 7.97 11.75
N GLY A 13 -0.47 8.56 12.76
CA GLY A 13 -0.17 9.92 13.24
C GLY A 13 -0.77 11.03 12.37
N THR A 14 -1.23 12.10 13.02
CA THR A 14 -1.88 13.24 12.34
C THR A 14 -0.92 14.38 12.01
N ALA A 15 -0.04 14.76 12.94
CA ALA A 15 0.89 15.88 12.75
C ALA A 15 2.14 15.50 11.93
N ALA A 16 2.64 14.29 12.11
CA ALA A 16 3.77 13.73 11.39
C ALA A 16 3.37 12.37 10.79
N PRO A 17 2.58 12.37 9.71
CA PRO A 17 2.04 11.14 9.14
C PRO A 17 3.15 10.19 8.67
N ARG A 18 3.02 8.94 9.08
CA ARG A 18 3.86 7.82 8.67
C ARG A 18 3.03 6.86 7.83
N ILE A 19 3.59 6.37 6.73
CA ILE A 19 2.95 5.39 5.85
C ILE A 19 3.40 3.97 6.22
N LEU A 20 2.47 3.03 6.17
CA LEU A 20 2.79 1.62 6.33
C LEU A 20 3.46 1.07 5.07
N LEU A 21 4.63 0.47 5.24
CA LEU A 21 5.37 -0.23 4.18
C LEU A 21 5.79 -1.60 4.70
N PHE A 22 6.21 -2.47 3.79
CA PHE A 22 6.89 -3.71 4.16
C PHE A 22 8.22 -3.87 3.44
N ARG A 23 9.10 -4.67 4.03
CA ARG A 23 10.31 -5.17 3.39
C ARG A 23 10.07 -6.57 2.87
N HIS A 24 10.10 -6.71 1.56
CA HIS A 24 10.13 -8.00 0.89
C HIS A 24 11.53 -8.63 1.05
N PRO A 25 11.64 -9.94 1.35
CA PRO A 25 12.93 -10.60 1.55
C PRO A 25 13.89 -10.48 0.35
N LEU A 26 13.34 -10.40 -0.86
CA LEU A 26 14.11 -10.41 -2.12
C LEU A 26 14.00 -9.15 -2.97
N ALA A 27 13.08 -8.23 -2.66
CA ALA A 27 12.69 -7.16 -3.60
C ALA A 27 12.67 -5.76 -2.95
N GLY A 28 13.21 -5.64 -1.74
CA GLY A 28 13.33 -4.37 -1.04
C GLY A 28 12.01 -3.90 -0.45
N VAL A 29 11.89 -2.58 -0.26
CA VAL A 29 10.73 -1.95 0.38
C VAL A 29 9.61 -1.72 -0.63
N GLN A 30 8.38 -2.07 -0.23
CA GLN A 30 7.21 -2.06 -1.09
C GLN A 30 5.95 -1.57 -0.35
N LEU A 31 4.94 -1.24 -1.15
CA LEU A 31 3.56 -1.04 -0.73
C LEU A 31 2.81 -2.36 -0.92
N VAL A 32 1.81 -2.61 -0.06
CA VAL A 32 0.82 -3.67 -0.30
C VAL A 32 0.12 -3.40 -1.61
N LYS A 33 0.00 -4.43 -2.46
CA LYS A 33 -0.63 -4.30 -3.78
C LYS A 33 -0.85 -5.66 -4.43
N GLY A 34 -2.09 -5.92 -4.85
CA GLY A 34 -2.37 -6.96 -5.81
C GLY A 34 -3.42 -6.62 -6.85
N THR A 35 -3.91 -7.67 -7.50
CA THR A 35 -4.75 -7.61 -8.69
C THR A 35 -6.17 -7.23 -8.33
N ILE A 36 -6.81 -6.39 -9.14
CA ILE A 36 -8.26 -6.21 -9.04
C ILE A 36 -8.91 -7.38 -9.78
N GLU A 37 -9.55 -8.29 -9.05
CA GLU A 37 -10.15 -9.48 -9.63
C GLU A 37 -11.49 -9.16 -10.33
N PRO A 38 -11.96 -10.01 -11.25
CA PRO A 38 -13.23 -9.80 -11.94
C PRO A 38 -14.40 -9.64 -10.96
N GLY A 39 -15.11 -8.52 -11.07
CA GLY A 39 -16.25 -8.20 -10.20
C GLY A 39 -15.87 -7.42 -8.93
N GLU A 40 -14.58 -7.19 -8.67
CA GLU A 40 -14.13 -6.32 -7.58
C GLU A 40 -14.07 -4.85 -8.00
N THR A 41 -14.49 -3.97 -7.10
CA THR A 41 -14.10 -2.57 -7.14
C THR A 41 -12.66 -2.40 -6.63
N PRO A 42 -11.94 -1.31 -6.99
CA PRO A 42 -10.62 -1.04 -6.44
C PRO A 42 -10.59 -0.99 -4.90
N ALA A 43 -11.66 -0.50 -4.27
CA ALA A 43 -11.81 -0.46 -2.82
C ALA A 43 -11.90 -1.86 -2.20
N GLN A 44 -12.69 -2.76 -2.81
CA GLN A 44 -12.80 -4.16 -2.36
C GLN A 44 -11.46 -4.89 -2.51
N ALA A 45 -10.82 -4.76 -3.66
CA ALA A 45 -9.50 -5.34 -3.90
C ALA A 45 -8.48 -4.79 -2.90
N ALA A 46 -8.45 -3.48 -2.64
CA ALA A 46 -7.52 -2.91 -1.66
C ALA A 46 -7.69 -3.48 -0.24
N LEU A 47 -8.93 -3.71 0.21
CA LEU A 47 -9.17 -4.31 1.54
C LEU A 47 -8.80 -5.80 1.58
N ARG A 48 -9.09 -6.56 0.51
CA ARG A 48 -8.68 -7.96 0.41
C ARG A 48 -7.16 -8.10 0.45
N GLU A 49 -6.45 -7.35 -0.40
CA GLU A 49 -4.98 -7.34 -0.46
C GLU A 49 -4.36 -6.89 0.86
N LEU A 50 -4.99 -5.93 1.54
CA LEU A 50 -4.56 -5.51 2.88
C LEU A 50 -4.64 -6.67 3.89
N SER A 51 -5.73 -7.42 3.90
CA SER A 51 -5.88 -8.61 4.74
C SER A 51 -4.86 -9.69 4.37
N GLU A 52 -4.77 -10.05 3.09
CA GLU A 52 -3.94 -11.15 2.59
C GLU A 52 -2.44 -10.92 2.80
N GLU A 53 -1.93 -9.72 2.49
CA GLU A 53 -0.49 -9.43 2.55
C GLU A 53 -0.02 -8.89 3.90
N SER A 54 -0.91 -8.37 4.76
CA SER A 54 -0.51 -7.73 6.02
C SER A 54 -1.18 -8.25 7.30
N GLY A 55 -2.26 -9.02 7.17
CA GLY A 55 -3.07 -9.50 8.30
C GLY A 55 -3.95 -8.42 8.93
N ILE A 56 -4.13 -7.27 8.28
CA ILE A 56 -5.03 -6.21 8.75
C ILE A 56 -6.43 -6.44 8.19
N ASP A 57 -7.24 -7.18 8.94
CA ASP A 57 -8.60 -7.58 8.51
C ASP A 57 -9.67 -6.52 8.82
N ALA A 58 -9.48 -5.77 9.91
CA ALA A 58 -10.43 -4.80 10.40
C ALA A 58 -10.08 -3.40 9.89
N ALA A 59 -10.43 -3.10 8.63
CA ALA A 59 -10.21 -1.80 8.02
C ALA A 59 -11.35 -1.37 7.08
N THR A 60 -11.47 -0.07 6.83
CA THR A 60 -12.37 0.51 5.83
C THR A 60 -11.63 1.47 4.91
N VAL A 61 -12.13 1.62 3.67
CA VAL A 61 -11.65 2.64 2.75
C VAL A 61 -12.29 3.99 3.10
N VAL A 62 -11.44 5.00 3.27
CA VAL A 62 -11.85 6.37 3.63
C VAL A 62 -11.94 7.25 2.39
N CYS A 63 -11.00 7.13 1.46
CA CYS A 63 -11.05 7.86 0.18
C CYS A 63 -10.21 7.22 -0.92
N ASP A 64 -10.60 7.48 -2.16
CA ASP A 64 -9.82 7.19 -3.37
C ASP A 64 -8.77 8.30 -3.58
N LEU A 65 -7.49 7.93 -3.64
CA LEU A 65 -6.36 8.83 -3.91
C LEU A 65 -6.01 8.91 -5.42
N GLY A 66 -6.81 8.25 -6.26
CA GLY A 66 -6.73 8.28 -7.71
C GLY A 66 -5.93 7.13 -8.30
N CYS A 67 -5.91 7.13 -9.63
CA CYS A 67 -5.21 6.13 -10.45
C CYS A 67 -3.91 6.68 -11.02
N TRP A 68 -2.88 5.85 -11.04
CA TRP A 68 -1.57 6.16 -11.58
C TRP A 68 -1.11 5.09 -12.57
N SER A 69 -0.65 5.51 -13.74
CA SER A 69 0.00 4.59 -14.69
C SER A 69 1.42 4.31 -14.25
N ALA A 70 1.73 3.05 -13.94
CA ALA A 70 3.04 2.66 -13.46
C ALA A 70 4.13 2.75 -14.55
N GLY A 71 3.71 2.78 -15.84
CA GLY A 71 4.64 2.66 -16.97
C GLY A 71 5.49 1.39 -16.89
N HIS A 72 4.95 0.34 -16.27
CA HIS A 72 5.64 -0.91 -16.00
C HIS A 72 4.62 -2.04 -16.06
N LEU A 73 4.85 -3.02 -16.94
CA LEU A 73 3.99 -4.19 -17.14
C LEU A 73 2.51 -3.84 -17.39
N ASP A 74 2.26 -2.73 -18.08
CA ASP A 74 0.91 -2.20 -18.37
C ASP A 74 0.01 -2.05 -17.13
N GLN A 75 0.62 -1.83 -15.96
CA GLN A 75 -0.12 -1.69 -14.72
C GLN A 75 -0.62 -0.25 -14.51
N VAL A 76 -1.88 -0.16 -14.12
CA VAL A 76 -2.52 1.06 -13.64
C VAL A 76 -2.99 0.79 -12.21
N TRP A 77 -2.40 1.51 -11.26
CA TRP A 77 -2.61 1.31 -9.84
C TRP A 77 -3.65 2.29 -9.34
N SER A 78 -4.65 1.81 -8.63
CA SER A 78 -5.59 2.62 -7.85
C SER A 78 -5.17 2.62 -6.39
N PHE A 79 -5.00 3.81 -5.82
CA PHE A 79 -4.58 3.97 -4.42
C PHE A 79 -5.78 4.29 -3.54
N GLN A 80 -6.02 3.44 -2.54
CA GLN A 80 -7.17 3.57 -1.63
C GLN A 80 -6.65 3.90 -0.24
N ARG A 81 -6.99 5.06 0.32
CA ARG A 81 -6.67 5.35 1.71
C ARG A 81 -7.58 4.52 2.60
N CYS A 82 -6.97 3.74 3.48
CA CYS A 82 -7.68 2.88 4.42
C CYS A 82 -7.43 3.35 5.86
N GLU A 83 -8.34 3.00 6.75
CA GLU A 83 -8.22 3.22 8.19
C GLU A 83 -8.46 1.89 8.91
N ALA A 84 -7.49 1.47 9.71
CA ALA A 84 -7.63 0.29 10.56
C ALA A 84 -8.47 0.63 11.79
N HIS A 85 -9.37 -0.27 12.16
CA HIS A 85 -10.24 -0.14 13.34
C HIS A 85 -9.62 -0.70 14.62
N VAL A 86 -8.41 -1.27 14.51
CA VAL A 86 -7.63 -1.80 15.62
C VAL A 86 -6.28 -1.10 15.71
N PRO A 87 -5.72 -0.91 16.91
CA PRO A 87 -4.35 -0.45 17.05
C PRO A 87 -3.38 -1.40 16.33
N LEU A 88 -2.46 -0.84 15.55
CA LEU A 88 -1.43 -1.60 14.84
C LEU A 88 -0.10 -1.48 15.57
N SER A 89 0.67 -2.56 15.58
CA SER A 89 2.02 -2.60 16.13
C SER A 89 2.97 -1.68 15.37
N GLU A 90 4.04 -1.21 16.03
CA GLU A 90 5.07 -0.41 15.38
C GLU A 90 5.83 -1.20 14.29
N GLN A 91 5.99 -2.52 14.50
CA GLN A 91 6.55 -3.46 13.53
C GLN A 91 5.91 -4.83 13.73
N TRP A 92 5.75 -5.58 12.64
CA TRP A 92 5.36 -6.98 12.68
C TRP A 92 5.82 -7.72 11.43
N THR A 93 5.74 -9.04 11.47
CA THR A 93 5.97 -9.89 10.30
C THR A 93 4.68 -10.65 10.00
N HIS A 94 4.29 -10.67 8.73
CA HIS A 94 3.13 -11.43 8.24
C HIS A 94 3.58 -12.48 7.21
N GLN A 95 3.03 -13.68 7.29
CA GLN A 95 3.20 -14.69 6.24
C GLN A 95 2.10 -14.48 5.22
N THR A 96 2.49 -14.09 4.00
CA THR A 96 1.52 -13.82 2.94
C THR A 96 0.84 -15.09 2.47
N LEU A 97 -0.43 -14.95 2.10
CA LEU A 97 -1.22 -16.07 1.58
C LEU A 97 -0.98 -16.32 0.08
N ASP A 98 -0.53 -15.31 -0.65
CA ASP A 98 -0.54 -15.23 -2.11
C ASP A 98 0.86 -15.09 -2.74
N ASP A 99 1.83 -14.45 -2.07
CA ASP A 99 3.20 -14.31 -2.57
C ASP A 99 4.12 -15.46 -2.15
N HIS A 100 3.72 -16.69 -2.50
CA HIS A 100 4.50 -17.92 -2.27
C HIS A 100 4.88 -18.18 -0.79
N GLY A 101 4.13 -17.62 0.16
CA GLY A 101 4.39 -17.78 1.59
C GLY A 101 5.57 -16.96 2.10
N HIS A 102 5.94 -15.88 1.42
CA HIS A 102 6.98 -14.97 1.89
C HIS A 102 6.57 -14.28 3.19
N ALA A 103 7.56 -14.02 4.05
CA ALA A 103 7.39 -13.28 5.27
C ALA A 103 7.68 -11.79 5.02
N PHE A 104 6.66 -10.95 5.08
CA PHE A 104 6.78 -9.50 4.89
C PHE A 104 6.99 -8.83 6.24
N SER A 105 8.06 -8.03 6.36
CA SER A 105 8.34 -7.27 7.58
C SER A 105 7.80 -5.85 7.46
N PHE A 106 6.71 -5.56 8.18
CA PHE A 106 6.01 -4.29 8.16
C PHE A 106 6.62 -3.28 9.12
N PHE A 107 6.65 -2.01 8.69
CA PHE A 107 7.15 -0.88 9.46
C PHE A 107 6.53 0.44 8.99
N TRP A 108 6.60 1.45 9.85
CA TRP A 108 6.11 2.81 9.56
C TRP A 108 7.24 3.70 9.05
N ALA A 109 7.10 4.23 7.84
CA ALA A 109 8.03 5.19 7.25
C ALA A 109 7.48 6.63 7.32
N PRO A 110 8.23 7.63 7.78
CA PRO A 110 7.79 9.02 7.73
C PRO A 110 7.52 9.48 6.29
N LEU A 111 6.39 10.18 6.03
CA LEU A 111 6.10 10.69 4.68
C LEU A 111 7.11 11.76 4.20
N ASN A 112 7.82 12.41 5.13
CA ASN A 112 8.88 13.36 4.82
C ASN A 112 10.25 12.71 4.59
N ASP A 113 10.45 11.45 4.98
CA ASP A 113 11.72 10.72 4.86
C ASP A 113 11.47 9.27 4.40
N LEU A 114 11.02 9.15 3.15
CA LEU A 114 10.68 7.85 2.56
C LEU A 114 11.96 7.06 2.22
N PRO A 115 11.99 5.74 2.44
CA PRO A 115 13.16 4.88 2.19
C PRO A 115 13.35 4.55 0.69
N LEU A 116 13.28 5.56 -0.19
CA LEU A 116 13.27 5.39 -1.64
C LEU A 116 14.47 4.61 -2.17
N ALA A 117 15.64 4.77 -1.56
CA ALA A 117 16.87 4.06 -1.93
C ALA A 117 16.76 2.52 -1.76
N HIS A 118 15.79 2.05 -0.97
CA HIS A 118 15.53 0.62 -0.75
C HIS A 118 14.38 0.08 -1.57
N CYS A 119 13.72 0.92 -2.38
CA CYS A 119 12.58 0.54 -3.21
C CYS A 119 13.03 0.26 -4.64
N HIS A 120 12.38 -0.69 -5.31
CA HIS A 120 12.48 -0.79 -6.77
C HIS A 120 11.95 0.51 -7.43
N PRO A 121 12.47 0.96 -8.59
CA PRO A 121 12.10 2.25 -9.20
C PRO A 121 10.60 2.47 -9.44
N VAL A 122 9.81 1.41 -9.63
CA VAL A 122 8.34 1.54 -9.72
C VAL A 122 7.72 1.98 -8.39
N PHE A 123 8.15 1.40 -7.27
CA PHE A 123 7.65 1.76 -5.93
C PHE A 123 8.16 3.13 -5.48
N GLN A 124 9.38 3.52 -5.89
CA GLN A 124 9.86 4.88 -5.66
C GLN A 124 8.89 5.91 -6.26
N ARG A 125 8.53 5.74 -7.53
CA ARG A 125 7.60 6.63 -8.23
C ARG A 125 6.18 6.55 -7.67
N ALA A 126 5.72 5.36 -7.29
CA ALA A 126 4.42 5.17 -6.63
C ALA A 126 4.34 5.95 -5.31
N LEU A 127 5.36 5.85 -4.46
CA LEU A 127 5.42 6.57 -3.18
C LEU A 127 5.43 8.09 -3.37
N LEU A 128 6.13 8.60 -4.38
CA LEU A 128 6.10 10.03 -4.72
C LEU A 128 4.72 10.48 -5.20
N TYR A 129 4.02 9.66 -5.99
CA TYR A 129 2.63 9.90 -6.37
C TYR A 129 1.72 9.94 -5.14
N VAL A 130 1.79 8.92 -4.27
CA VAL A 130 0.97 8.83 -3.04
C VAL A 130 1.20 10.04 -2.14
N LYS A 131 2.46 10.44 -1.91
CA LYS A 131 2.80 11.63 -1.13
C LYS A 131 2.14 12.90 -1.70
N SER A 132 2.17 13.04 -3.03
CA SER A 132 1.55 14.18 -3.72
C SER A 132 0.02 14.13 -3.69
N ALA A 133 -0.57 12.94 -3.76
CA ALA A 133 -2.02 12.75 -3.67
C ALA A 133 -2.51 13.08 -2.25
N LEU A 134 -1.86 12.53 -1.21
CA LEU A 134 -2.21 12.79 0.18
C LEU A 134 -2.19 14.29 0.53
N ALA A 135 -1.23 15.06 -0.01
CA ALA A 135 -1.16 16.51 0.19
C ALA A 135 -2.36 17.28 -0.42
N LYS A 136 -3.08 16.71 -1.37
CA LYS A 136 -4.29 17.31 -1.97
C LYS A 136 -5.57 16.96 -1.19
N HIS A 137 -5.50 15.95 -0.34
CA HIS A 137 -6.61 15.44 0.47
C HIS A 137 -6.41 15.69 1.99
N ALA A 138 -5.41 16.51 2.35
CA ALA A 138 -5.14 16.98 3.70
C ALA A 138 -5.82 18.34 3.94
#